data_AF-A0A182GPX9-F1
#
_entry.id   AF-A0A182GPX9-F1
#
_cell.length_a   1.000
_cell.length_b   1.000
_cell.length_c   1.000
_cell.angle_alpha   90.00
_cell.angle_beta   90.00
_cell.angle_gamma   90.00
#
_symmetry.space_group_name_H-M   'P 1'
#
loop_
_entity.id
_entity.type
_entity.pdbx_description
1 polymer ?
#
loop_
_entity_poly.entity_id
_entity_poly.type
_entity_poly.pdbx_seq_one_letter_code
_entity_poly.pdbx_strand_id
1 'polypeptide(L)'
;MNLLSNPQVGKEIPKSSSVYTLNPFLDERQVMRMHGRISACEYASSDAMNPVILPKDHYITKLIVQDYHQRYHHRNHETVLNELRQVYRIAKLRRLLGKIKAECQTCKNQRAAPKPPPMADLPSARLAAYTRPFSYVGIDYFGPMTVAVGRRIEKRWGVLVTCLTIRAVHLEIAHSLSADSCIMALRTFMARRGVPIQIYSDRGTNFVATNKELRESLKEMDQEKVIQEITSQNTQWTFLPPASPHMGGAWERLIQTVKVKHSMDIPSTSFPAHGRCVGATYPDGQGQSTGNATYAKSY
;
A
#
# COMPACT_ATOMS: atom_id res chain seq x y z
N MET A 1 34.24 -1.08 -36.90
CA MET A 1 35.70 -0.90 -37.08
C MET A 1 36.41 -1.89 -36.17
N ASN A 2 37.11 -2.86 -36.76
CA ASN A 2 37.84 -3.91 -36.04
C ASN A 2 38.99 -3.30 -35.24
N LEU A 3 38.77 -3.06 -33.95
CA LEU A 3 39.79 -2.61 -32.99
C LEU A 3 40.78 -3.73 -32.62
N LEU A 4 40.64 -4.92 -33.22
CA LEU A 4 41.42 -6.13 -32.96
C LEU A 4 42.31 -6.54 -34.14
N SER A 5 42.56 -5.66 -35.12
CA SER A 5 43.65 -5.90 -36.07
C SER A 5 44.96 -5.87 -35.28
N ASN A 6 45.53 -7.06 -35.01
CA ASN A 6 46.74 -7.28 -34.22
C ASN A 6 47.76 -6.15 -34.40
N PRO A 7 47.94 -5.26 -33.41
CA PRO A 7 49.09 -4.38 -33.39
C PRO A 7 50.29 -5.29 -33.23
N GLN A 8 51.17 -5.34 -34.23
CA GLN A 8 52.45 -5.99 -34.07
C GLN A 8 53.36 -5.05 -33.28
N VAL A 9 54.20 -5.64 -32.43
CA VAL A 9 55.25 -4.91 -31.68
C VAL A 9 56.04 -4.04 -32.68
N GLY A 10 55.98 -2.71 -32.50
CA GLY A 10 56.69 -1.75 -33.34
C GLY A 10 55.90 -1.10 -34.50
N LYS A 11 54.63 -1.43 -34.75
CA LYS A 11 53.81 -0.69 -35.73
C LYS A 11 53.15 0.54 -35.10
N GLU A 12 53.40 1.70 -35.68
CA GLU A 12 52.72 2.94 -35.31
C GLU A 12 51.21 2.84 -35.57
N ILE A 13 50.41 3.22 -34.57
CA ILE A 13 48.96 3.23 -34.68
C ILE A 13 48.54 4.46 -35.50
N PRO A 14 47.62 4.31 -36.48
CA PRO A 14 47.18 5.43 -37.31
C PRO A 14 46.63 6.57 -36.47
N LYS A 15 47.07 7.81 -36.75
CA LYS A 15 46.60 9.04 -36.08
C LYS A 15 45.07 9.24 -36.17
N SER A 16 44.43 8.64 -37.18
CA SER A 16 42.99 8.67 -37.39
C SER A 16 42.20 7.71 -36.49
N SER A 17 42.87 6.77 -35.81
CA SER A 17 42.20 5.77 -34.97
C SER A 17 41.73 6.37 -33.65
N SER A 18 40.58 5.90 -33.14
CA SER A 18 40.04 6.32 -31.84
C SER A 18 40.92 5.94 -30.63
N VAL A 19 41.87 5.03 -30.84
CA VAL A 19 42.76 4.51 -29.79
C VAL A 19 44.06 5.32 -29.72
N TYR A 20 44.46 5.99 -30.81
CA TYR A 20 45.67 6.81 -30.84
C TYR A 20 45.72 7.85 -29.71
N THR A 21 44.61 8.50 -29.43
CA THR A 21 44.49 9.49 -28.34
C THR A 21 44.67 8.91 -26.93
N LEU A 22 44.66 7.58 -26.78
CA LEU A 22 44.83 6.90 -25.50
C LEU A 22 46.30 6.57 -25.19
N ASN A 23 47.26 7.02 -26.02
CA ASN A 23 48.68 6.68 -25.90
C ASN A 23 48.93 5.18 -25.60
N PRO A 24 48.45 4.29 -26.47
CA PRO A 24 48.41 2.85 -26.23
C PRO A 24 49.80 2.19 -26.34
N PHE A 25 50.00 1.11 -25.60
CA PHE A 25 51.16 0.22 -25.71
C PHE A 25 50.76 -1.25 -25.49
N LEU A 26 51.63 -2.18 -25.84
CA LEU A 26 51.46 -3.61 -25.55
C LEU A 26 52.28 -3.99 -24.32
N ASP A 27 51.66 -4.70 -23.38
CA ASP A 27 52.39 -5.29 -22.26
C ASP A 27 53.09 -6.60 -22.63
N GLU A 28 53.80 -7.19 -21.66
CA GLU A 28 54.51 -8.48 -21.80
C GLU A 28 53.59 -9.63 -22.25
N ARG A 29 52.28 -9.51 -21.98
CA ARG A 29 51.26 -10.50 -22.34
C ARG A 29 50.58 -10.18 -23.68
N GLN A 30 51.11 -9.23 -24.44
CA GLN A 30 50.55 -8.75 -25.71
C GLN A 30 49.13 -8.16 -25.56
N VAL A 31 48.80 -7.63 -24.38
CA VAL A 31 47.54 -6.94 -24.13
C VAL A 31 47.73 -5.43 -24.33
N MET A 32 46.82 -4.82 -25.07
CA MET A 32 46.84 -3.37 -25.31
C MET A 32 46.38 -2.60 -24.07
N ARG A 33 47.24 -1.72 -23.57
CA ARG A 33 47.02 -0.86 -22.40
C ARG A 33 47.22 0.60 -22.73
N MET A 34 46.61 1.47 -21.93
CA MET A 34 46.77 2.92 -21.99
C MET A 34 47.90 3.33 -21.04
N HIS A 35 48.85 4.14 -21.49
CA HIS A 35 49.80 4.78 -20.58
C HIS A 35 49.09 5.74 -19.64
N GLY A 36 49.22 5.52 -18.34
CA GLY A 36 48.77 6.47 -17.32
C GLY A 36 49.80 7.56 -17.01
N ARG A 37 49.47 8.36 -15.98
CA ARG A 37 50.33 9.43 -15.45
C ARG A 37 50.72 9.24 -13.98
N ILE A 38 50.33 8.11 -13.40
CA ILE A 38 50.47 7.82 -11.97
C ILE A 38 51.48 6.69 -11.71
N SER A 39 52.45 6.51 -12.60
CA SER A 39 53.46 5.46 -12.51
C SER A 39 54.34 5.56 -11.25
N ALA A 40 54.46 6.75 -10.65
CA ALA A 40 55.19 6.97 -9.40
C ALA A 40 54.38 6.61 -8.13
N CYS A 41 53.10 6.22 -8.26
CA CYS A 41 52.27 5.91 -7.11
C CYS A 41 52.46 4.46 -6.68
N GLU A 42 53.31 4.21 -5.68
CA GLU A 42 53.67 2.85 -5.23
C GLU A 42 52.47 2.00 -4.78
N TYR A 43 51.39 2.63 -4.31
CA TYR A 43 50.20 1.93 -3.79
C TYR A 43 49.14 1.63 -4.86
N ALA A 44 49.27 2.18 -6.08
CA ALA A 44 48.32 1.91 -7.15
C ALA A 44 48.65 0.59 -7.85
N SER A 45 47.62 -0.18 -8.21
CA SER A 45 47.84 -1.40 -8.99
C SER A 45 48.35 -1.07 -10.39
N SER A 46 49.10 -2.00 -10.99
CA SER A 46 49.58 -1.86 -12.38
C SER A 46 48.41 -1.62 -13.36
N ASP A 47 47.26 -2.26 -13.13
CA ASP A 47 46.06 -2.06 -13.94
C ASP A 47 45.46 -0.65 -13.77
N ALA A 48 45.49 -0.07 -12.56
CA ALA A 48 45.03 1.29 -12.32
C ALA A 48 45.99 2.33 -12.91
N MET A 49 47.29 2.05 -12.88
CA MET A 49 48.29 2.87 -13.55
C MET A 49 48.12 2.81 -15.07
N ASN A 50 47.97 1.62 -15.63
CA ASN A 50 47.97 1.38 -17.07
C ASN A 50 46.78 0.48 -17.48
N PRO A 51 45.56 1.05 -17.56
CA PRO A 51 44.35 0.27 -17.76
C PRO A 51 44.27 -0.38 -19.13
N VAL A 52 43.68 -1.58 -19.18
CA VAL A 52 43.50 -2.36 -20.40
C VAL A 52 42.49 -1.69 -21.31
N ILE A 53 42.86 -1.47 -22.57
CA ILE A 53 41.97 -0.85 -23.56
C ILE A 53 41.01 -1.91 -24.09
N LEU A 54 39.71 -1.67 -23.92
CA LEU A 54 38.68 -2.60 -24.37
C LEU A 54 37.73 -1.96 -25.40
N PRO A 55 37.44 -2.66 -26.50
CA PRO A 55 36.50 -2.20 -27.52
C PRO A 55 35.05 -2.21 -27.01
N LYS A 56 34.39 -1.05 -26.99
CA LYS A 56 33.01 -0.89 -26.45
C LYS A 56 31.96 -1.84 -27.04
N ASP A 57 32.10 -2.22 -28.30
CA ASP A 57 31.08 -3.00 -29.04
C ASP A 57 31.34 -4.51 -28.99
N HIS A 58 32.46 -4.93 -28.42
CA HIS A 58 32.83 -6.34 -28.36
C HIS A 58 32.02 -7.09 -27.31
N TYR A 59 31.74 -8.36 -27.58
CA TYR A 59 30.92 -9.20 -26.72
C TYR A 59 31.50 -9.37 -25.32
N ILE A 60 32.81 -9.65 -25.22
CA ILE A 60 33.51 -9.77 -23.93
C ILE A 60 33.40 -8.49 -23.09
N THR A 61 33.51 -7.31 -23.70
CA THR A 61 33.39 -6.04 -22.98
C THR A 61 32.00 -5.86 -22.38
N LYS A 62 30.94 -6.30 -23.08
CA LYS A 62 29.58 -6.31 -22.53
C LYS A 62 29.47 -7.25 -21.34
N LEU A 63 30.01 -8.45 -21.44
CA LEU A 63 30.01 -9.44 -20.35
C LEU A 63 30.73 -8.91 -19.11
N ILE A 64 31.90 -8.31 -19.26
CA ILE A 64 32.66 -7.71 -18.14
C ILE A 64 31.84 -6.62 -17.46
N VAL A 65 31.26 -5.68 -18.23
CA VAL A 65 30.49 -4.59 -17.64
C VAL A 65 29.21 -5.10 -16.98
N GLN A 66 28.61 -6.18 -17.51
CA GLN A 66 27.45 -6.84 -16.93
C GLN A 66 27.79 -7.54 -15.62
N ASP A 67 28.93 -8.23 -15.55
CA ASP A 67 29.43 -8.86 -14.33
C ASP A 67 29.62 -7.82 -13.22
N TYR A 68 30.32 -6.72 -13.51
CA TYR A 68 30.46 -5.61 -12.56
C TYR A 68 29.10 -5.03 -12.14
N HIS A 69 28.17 -4.83 -13.09
CA HIS A 69 26.83 -4.35 -12.75
C HIS A 69 26.10 -5.26 -11.74
N GLN A 70 26.27 -6.57 -11.85
CA GLN A 70 25.69 -7.57 -10.94
C GLN A 70 26.45 -7.64 -9.61
N ARG A 71 27.78 -7.61 -9.66
CA ARG A 71 28.68 -7.67 -8.49
C ARG A 71 28.45 -6.52 -7.51
N TYR A 72 28.19 -5.31 -8.01
CA TYR A 72 27.83 -4.14 -7.18
C TYR A 72 26.30 -4.03 -6.93
N HIS A 73 25.60 -5.16 -6.96
CA HIS A 73 24.20 -5.31 -6.55
C HIS A 73 23.21 -4.39 -7.26
N HIS A 74 23.45 -4.09 -8.55
CA HIS A 74 22.58 -3.23 -9.36
C HIS A 74 22.42 -1.79 -8.84
N ARG A 75 23.26 -1.38 -7.88
CA ARG A 75 23.21 -0.08 -7.22
C ARG A 75 24.35 0.81 -7.70
N ASN A 76 24.22 2.10 -7.41
CA ASN A 76 25.22 3.15 -7.63
C ASN A 76 25.99 3.07 -8.95
N HIS A 77 25.45 3.73 -9.98
CA HIS A 77 26.03 3.74 -11.33
C HIS A 77 27.47 4.26 -11.36
N GLU A 78 27.80 5.25 -10.52
CA GLU A 78 29.13 5.86 -10.52
C GLU A 78 30.17 4.97 -9.83
N THR A 79 29.79 4.21 -8.80
CA THR A 79 30.67 3.20 -8.19
C THR A 79 31.11 2.18 -9.24
N VAL A 80 30.16 1.58 -9.97
CA VAL A 80 30.47 0.61 -11.03
C VAL A 80 31.41 1.20 -12.09
N LEU A 81 31.19 2.46 -12.48
CA LEU A 81 32.06 3.13 -13.44
C LEU A 81 33.48 3.35 -12.90
N ASN A 82 33.61 3.75 -11.65
CA ASN A 82 34.92 4.00 -11.05
C ASN A 82 35.72 2.72 -10.87
N GLU A 83 35.05 1.64 -10.45
CA GLU A 83 35.67 0.33 -10.30
C GLU A 83 36.10 -0.26 -11.65
N LEU A 84 35.28 -0.12 -12.69
CA LEU A 84 35.68 -0.49 -14.05
C LEU A 84 36.86 0.35 -14.57
N ARG A 85 36.94 1.65 -14.23
CA ARG A 85 38.02 2.54 -14.66
C ARG A 85 39.37 2.23 -14.01
N GLN A 86 39.37 1.59 -12.85
CA GLN A 86 40.60 1.14 -12.20
C GLN A 86 41.31 0.01 -12.96
N VAL A 87 40.62 -0.66 -13.89
CA VAL A 87 41.20 -1.81 -14.62
C VAL A 87 41.11 -1.63 -16.13
N TYR A 88 40.04 -1.00 -16.62
CA TYR A 88 39.69 -0.96 -18.03
C TYR A 88 39.47 0.47 -18.55
N ARG A 89 40.00 0.73 -19.74
CA ARG A 89 39.70 1.90 -20.54
C ARG A 89 38.74 1.55 -21.67
N ILE A 90 37.44 1.68 -21.40
CA ILE A 90 36.36 1.45 -22.37
C ILE A 90 35.83 2.77 -22.91
N ALA A 91 35.82 2.93 -24.23
CA ALA A 91 35.24 4.11 -24.87
C ALA A 91 33.73 4.22 -24.59
N LYS A 92 33.27 5.40 -24.16
CA LYS A 92 31.85 5.66 -23.84
C LYS A 92 31.26 4.69 -22.80
N LEU A 93 32.07 4.25 -21.82
CA LEU A 93 31.69 3.29 -20.77
C LEU A 93 30.34 3.61 -20.09
N ARG A 94 30.10 4.87 -19.73
CA ARG A 94 28.83 5.31 -19.10
C ARG A 94 27.61 4.95 -19.95
N ARG A 95 27.69 5.14 -21.28
CA ARG A 95 26.61 4.78 -22.21
C ARG A 95 26.43 3.26 -22.28
N LEU A 96 27.53 2.50 -22.28
CA LEU A 96 27.48 1.04 -22.28
C LEU A 96 26.81 0.49 -21.01
N LEU A 97 27.23 0.97 -19.83
CA LEU A 97 26.62 0.59 -18.55
C LEU A 97 25.14 1.00 -18.48
N GLY A 98 24.77 2.17 -19.03
CA GLY A 98 23.38 2.60 -19.12
C GLY A 98 22.52 1.64 -19.94
N LYS A 99 23.06 1.13 -21.06
CA LYS A 99 22.38 0.12 -21.89
C LYS A 99 22.22 -1.20 -21.13
N ILE A 100 23.27 -1.70 -20.49
CA ILE A 100 23.23 -2.95 -19.70
C ILE A 100 22.21 -2.84 -18.56
N LYS A 101 22.19 -1.71 -17.84
CA LYS A 101 21.21 -1.45 -16.77
C LYS A 101 19.78 -1.43 -17.29
N ALA A 102 19.55 -0.88 -18.49
CA ALA A 102 18.23 -0.84 -19.12
C ALA A 102 17.75 -2.22 -19.58
N GLU A 103 18.67 -3.10 -19.97
CA GLU A 103 18.38 -4.48 -20.39
C GLU A 103 18.22 -5.45 -19.21
N CYS A 104 18.87 -5.16 -18.07
CA CYS A 104 18.82 -5.97 -16.85
C CYS A 104 17.41 -6.11 -16.25
N GLN A 105 16.93 -7.35 -16.09
CA GLN A 105 15.60 -7.63 -15.55
C GLN A 105 15.42 -7.14 -14.10
N THR A 106 16.43 -7.32 -13.24
CA THR A 106 16.38 -6.85 -11.84
C THR A 106 16.18 -5.33 -11.78
N CYS A 107 16.91 -4.58 -12.61
CA CYS A 107 16.75 -3.12 -12.68
C CYS A 107 15.41 -2.70 -13.29
N LYS A 108 14.89 -3.43 -14.29
CA LYS A 108 13.55 -3.19 -14.85
C LYS A 108 12.48 -3.34 -13.78
N ASN A 109 12.54 -4.42 -13.01
CA ASN A 109 11.59 -4.70 -11.94
C ASN A 109 11.67 -3.62 -10.84
N GLN A 110 12.88 -3.22 -10.42
CA GLN A 110 13.07 -2.17 -9.42
C GLN A 110 12.60 -0.78 -9.89
N ARG A 111 12.69 -0.49 -11.20
CA ARG A 111 12.23 0.77 -11.79
C ARG A 111 10.72 0.78 -12.06
N ALA A 112 10.07 -0.37 -12.13
CA ALA A 112 8.66 -0.48 -12.44
C ALA A 112 7.84 0.24 -11.36
N ALA A 113 7.33 1.41 -11.68
CA ALA A 113 6.33 2.11 -10.88
C ALA A 113 4.95 1.79 -11.46
N PRO A 114 3.95 1.44 -10.62
CA PRO A 114 2.58 1.33 -11.10
C PRO A 114 2.16 2.70 -11.64
N LYS A 115 1.73 2.75 -12.90
CA LYS A 115 1.01 3.90 -13.45
C LYS A 115 -0.46 3.67 -13.16
N PRO A 116 -1.05 4.27 -12.10
CA PRO A 116 -2.46 4.09 -11.86
C PRO A 116 -3.24 4.59 -13.08
N PRO A 117 -4.27 3.87 -13.54
CA PRO A 117 -5.15 4.39 -14.58
C PRO A 117 -5.79 5.71 -14.11
N PRO A 118 -6.24 6.57 -15.05
CA PRO A 118 -7.03 7.74 -14.69
C PRO A 118 -8.21 7.31 -13.82
N MET A 119 -8.43 8.02 -12.72
CA MET A 119 -9.54 7.74 -11.80
C MET A 119 -10.86 7.90 -12.56
N ALA A 120 -11.75 6.90 -12.44
CA ALA A 120 -13.09 6.99 -13.00
C ALA A 120 -13.89 8.09 -12.31
N ASP A 121 -15.00 8.51 -12.90
CA ASP A 121 -15.90 9.47 -12.24
C ASP A 121 -16.49 8.88 -10.94
N LEU A 122 -16.83 9.78 -10.01
CA LEU A 122 -17.52 9.40 -8.79
C LEU A 122 -18.96 8.99 -9.11
N PRO A 123 -19.51 7.94 -8.46
CA PRO A 123 -20.90 7.57 -8.64
C PRO A 123 -21.83 8.70 -8.20
N SER A 124 -22.96 8.86 -8.90
CA SER A 124 -23.99 9.88 -8.62
C SER A 124 -24.44 9.90 -7.16
N ALA A 125 -24.53 8.71 -6.53
CA ALA A 125 -24.82 8.56 -5.10
C ALA A 125 -23.88 9.35 -4.16
N ARG A 126 -22.61 9.56 -4.55
CA ARG A 126 -21.64 10.37 -3.80
C ARG A 126 -21.76 11.86 -4.09
N LEU A 127 -22.32 12.22 -5.24
CA LEU A 127 -22.44 13.60 -5.72
C LEU A 127 -23.85 14.17 -5.56
N ALA A 128 -24.75 13.45 -4.87
CA ALA A 128 -26.14 13.82 -4.68
C ALA A 128 -26.30 15.04 -3.73
N ALA A 129 -25.87 16.21 -4.18
CA ALA A 129 -26.07 17.47 -3.50
C ALA A 129 -27.57 17.76 -3.32
N TYR A 130 -27.92 18.45 -2.23
CA TYR A 130 -29.31 18.80 -1.88
C TYR A 130 -30.25 17.62 -1.64
N THR A 131 -29.73 16.38 -1.59
CA THR A 131 -30.49 15.24 -1.10
C THR A 131 -30.33 15.11 0.41
N ARG A 132 -31.35 14.56 1.08
CA ARG A 132 -31.28 14.37 2.53
C ARG A 132 -30.14 13.39 2.89
N PRO A 133 -29.45 13.58 4.02
CA PRO A 133 -28.53 12.59 4.55
C PRO A 133 -29.17 11.19 4.59
N PHE A 134 -28.36 10.17 4.36
CA PHE A 134 -28.80 8.76 4.31
C PHE A 134 -29.77 8.40 3.16
N SER A 135 -29.88 9.23 2.11
CA SER A 135 -30.58 8.83 0.88
C SER A 135 -29.86 7.73 0.12
N TYR A 136 -28.53 7.80 0.08
CA TYR A 136 -27.65 6.79 -0.51
C TYR A 136 -26.77 6.21 0.59
N VAL A 137 -26.93 4.92 0.87
CA VAL A 137 -26.25 4.27 2.00
C VAL A 137 -25.51 3.02 1.60
N GLY A 138 -24.35 2.79 2.22
CA GLY A 138 -23.66 1.51 2.21
C GLY A 138 -23.85 0.78 3.54
N ILE A 139 -24.16 -0.52 3.49
CA ILE A 139 -24.35 -1.38 4.68
C ILE A 139 -23.20 -2.38 4.79
N ASP A 140 -22.61 -2.47 5.98
CA ASP A 140 -21.58 -3.44 6.33
C ASP A 140 -21.85 -4.06 7.71
N TYR A 141 -21.39 -5.28 7.92
CA TYR A 141 -21.38 -5.97 9.20
C TYR A 141 -19.98 -5.98 9.84
N PHE A 142 -19.95 -5.88 11.17
CA PHE A 142 -18.75 -6.11 11.96
C PHE A 142 -19.07 -6.89 13.23
N GLY A 143 -18.07 -7.58 13.79
CA GLY A 143 -18.23 -8.44 14.97
C GLY A 143 -17.53 -9.80 14.81
N PRO A 144 -17.85 -10.79 15.66
CA PRO A 144 -18.86 -10.77 16.72
C PRO A 144 -18.36 -10.03 17.96
N MET A 145 -19.26 -9.30 18.60
CA MET A 145 -19.05 -8.73 19.93
C MET A 145 -19.70 -9.63 20.96
N THR A 146 -18.98 -9.91 22.04
CA THR A 146 -19.48 -10.75 23.12
C THR A 146 -20.11 -9.85 24.18
N VAL A 147 -21.43 -9.98 24.38
CA VAL A 147 -22.17 -9.18 25.38
C VAL A 147 -22.73 -10.09 26.47
N ALA A 148 -22.68 -9.61 27.72
CA ALA A 148 -23.32 -10.28 28.84
C ALA A 148 -24.81 -9.91 28.86
N VAL A 149 -25.69 -10.90 28.71
CA VAL A 149 -27.14 -10.77 28.86
C VAL A 149 -27.55 -11.55 30.11
N GLY A 150 -27.62 -10.86 31.24
CA GLY A 150 -27.84 -11.49 32.54
C GLY A 150 -26.68 -12.44 32.91
N ARG A 151 -26.98 -13.74 33.07
CA ARG A 151 -25.97 -14.79 33.34
C ARG A 151 -25.40 -15.45 32.08
N ARG A 152 -25.89 -15.07 30.89
CA ARG A 152 -25.50 -15.67 29.61
C ARG A 152 -24.57 -14.74 28.86
N ILE A 153 -23.66 -15.34 28.10
CA ILE A 153 -22.78 -14.63 27.19
C ILE A 153 -23.32 -14.90 25.79
N GLU A 154 -23.72 -13.83 25.09
CA GLU A 154 -24.28 -13.93 23.74
C GLU A 154 -23.43 -13.15 22.74
N LYS A 155 -23.33 -13.68 21.52
CA LYS A 155 -22.72 -12.96 20.40
C LYS A 155 -23.72 -11.96 19.83
N ARG A 156 -23.22 -10.78 19.48
CA ARG A 156 -23.93 -9.72 18.77
C ARG A 156 -23.10 -9.22 17.61
N TRP A 157 -23.78 -8.67 16.63
CA TRP A 157 -23.16 -8.14 15.43
C TRP A 157 -23.50 -6.66 15.30
N GLY A 158 -22.56 -5.86 14.83
CA GLY A 158 -22.80 -4.46 14.51
C GLY A 158 -23.15 -4.32 13.04
N VAL A 159 -24.20 -3.57 12.75
CA VAL A 159 -24.57 -3.13 11.41
C VAL A 159 -24.15 -1.68 11.26
N LEU A 160 -23.29 -1.44 10.29
CA LEU A 160 -22.73 -0.14 9.98
C LEU A 160 -23.41 0.39 8.72
N VAL A 161 -24.13 1.49 8.85
CA VAL A 161 -24.79 2.19 7.75
C VAL A 161 -24.05 3.50 7.50
N THR A 162 -23.40 3.62 6.35
CA THR A 162 -22.66 4.84 5.96
C THR A 162 -23.42 5.60 4.89
N CYS A 163 -23.59 6.91 5.07
CA CYS A 163 -24.09 7.79 4.01
C CYS A 163 -22.99 8.05 2.97
N LEU A 164 -23.27 7.76 1.70
CA LEU A 164 -22.30 7.96 0.60
C LEU A 164 -22.10 9.43 0.25
N THR A 165 -23.10 10.28 0.51
CA THR A 165 -23.09 11.71 0.19
C THR A 165 -22.27 12.49 1.21
N ILE A 166 -22.62 12.41 2.51
CA ILE A 166 -21.99 13.22 3.57
C ILE A 166 -20.98 12.47 4.44
N ARG A 167 -20.78 11.17 4.21
CA ARG A 167 -19.85 10.32 4.99
C ARG A 167 -20.21 10.12 6.47
N ALA A 168 -21.44 10.46 6.85
CA ALA A 168 -21.95 10.14 8.19
C ALA A 168 -22.10 8.63 8.37
N VAL A 169 -21.80 8.14 9.58
CA VAL A 169 -21.95 6.74 9.96
C VAL A 169 -23.07 6.62 11.00
N HIS A 170 -23.90 5.60 10.84
CA HIS A 170 -24.93 5.20 11.79
C HIS A 170 -24.70 3.74 12.15
N LEU A 171 -24.79 3.42 13.44
CA LEU A 171 -24.52 2.08 13.97
C LEU A 171 -25.80 1.50 14.57
N GLU A 172 -26.07 0.24 14.24
CA GLU A 172 -27.14 -0.57 14.80
C GLU A 172 -26.58 -1.88 15.34
N ILE A 173 -27.25 -2.48 16.31
CA ILE A 173 -26.88 -3.80 16.84
C ILE A 173 -27.86 -4.84 16.26
N ALA A 174 -27.31 -5.86 15.61
CA ALA A 174 -28.03 -7.06 15.20
C ALA A 174 -27.82 -8.18 16.22
N HIS A 175 -28.92 -8.83 16.61
CA HIS A 175 -28.90 -9.90 17.61
C HIS A 175 -28.26 -11.19 17.08
N SER A 176 -28.38 -11.43 15.77
CA SER A 176 -27.80 -12.56 15.04
C SER A 176 -27.50 -12.16 13.59
N LEU A 177 -26.84 -13.03 12.84
CA LEU A 177 -26.67 -12.91 11.38
C LEU A 177 -27.86 -13.51 10.61
N SER A 178 -29.05 -13.54 11.20
CA SER A 178 -30.26 -13.94 10.46
C SER A 178 -30.80 -12.77 9.62
N ALA A 179 -31.54 -13.12 8.56
CA ALA A 179 -32.27 -12.15 7.74
C ALA A 179 -33.21 -11.28 8.60
N ASP A 180 -33.90 -11.86 9.58
CA ASP A 180 -34.83 -11.12 10.44
C ASP A 180 -34.12 -10.10 11.33
N SER A 181 -32.95 -10.46 11.90
CA SER A 181 -32.12 -9.52 12.65
C SER A 181 -31.60 -8.37 11.76
N CYS A 182 -31.27 -8.66 10.50
CA CYS A 182 -30.90 -7.65 9.51
C CYS A 182 -32.06 -6.69 9.23
N ILE A 183 -33.25 -7.23 8.94
CA ILE A 183 -34.46 -6.44 8.65
C ILE A 183 -34.81 -5.55 9.83
N MET A 184 -34.73 -6.06 11.06
CA MET A 184 -34.97 -5.26 12.28
C MET A 184 -33.98 -4.12 12.46
N ALA A 185 -32.68 -4.39 12.24
CA ALA A 185 -31.66 -3.34 12.29
C ALA A 185 -31.92 -2.26 11.24
N LEU A 186 -32.28 -2.64 10.02
CA LEU A 186 -32.59 -1.70 8.94
C LEU A 186 -33.87 -0.91 9.18
N ARG A 187 -34.93 -1.54 9.67
CA ARG A 187 -36.17 -0.83 10.05
C ARG A 187 -35.91 0.19 11.15
N THR A 188 -35.08 -0.16 12.14
CA THR A 188 -34.69 0.76 13.22
C THR A 188 -33.91 1.95 12.68
N PHE A 189 -32.96 1.71 11.76
CA PHE A 189 -32.26 2.76 11.05
C PHE A 189 -33.22 3.65 10.25
N MET A 190 -34.12 3.07 9.48
CA MET A 190 -35.08 3.81 8.65
C MET A 190 -36.08 4.62 9.49
N ALA A 191 -36.49 4.12 10.65
CA ALA A 191 -37.34 4.86 11.58
C ALA A 191 -36.63 6.12 12.12
N ARG A 192 -35.31 6.05 12.32
CA ARG A 192 -34.51 7.17 12.85
C ARG A 192 -33.98 8.14 11.80
N ARG A 193 -33.57 7.64 10.64
CA ARG A 193 -32.86 8.41 9.59
C ARG A 193 -33.68 8.58 8.31
N GLY A 194 -34.81 7.87 8.21
CA GLY A 194 -35.66 7.83 7.02
C GLY A 194 -35.30 6.69 6.06
N VAL A 195 -36.26 6.36 5.18
CA VAL A 195 -36.13 5.32 4.13
C VAL A 195 -35.14 5.70 3.01
N PRO A 196 -33.99 5.02 2.84
CA PRO A 196 -33.02 5.36 1.80
C PRO A 196 -33.61 5.18 0.39
N ILE A 197 -33.14 5.98 -0.56
CA ILE A 197 -33.46 5.84 -1.99
C ILE A 197 -32.70 4.63 -2.56
N GLN A 198 -31.43 4.49 -2.19
CA GLN A 198 -30.59 3.40 -2.66
C GLN A 198 -29.67 2.87 -1.57
N ILE A 199 -29.63 1.55 -1.48
CA ILE A 199 -28.82 0.79 -0.55
C ILE A 199 -27.76 0.01 -1.34
N TYR A 200 -26.51 0.14 -0.90
CA TYR A 200 -25.38 -0.59 -1.44
C TYR A 200 -24.89 -1.61 -0.42
N SER A 201 -24.70 -2.85 -0.86
CA SER A 201 -24.05 -3.90 -0.07
C SER A 201 -22.99 -4.61 -0.91
N ASP A 202 -21.93 -5.08 -0.25
CA ASP A 202 -21.03 -6.04 -0.88
C ASP A 202 -21.71 -7.43 -0.91
N ARG A 203 -21.37 -8.25 -1.90
CA ARG A 203 -21.84 -9.64 -2.00
C ARG A 203 -21.12 -10.56 -1.03
N GLY A 204 -20.90 -10.15 0.23
CA GLY A 204 -20.31 -10.96 1.31
C GLY A 204 -18.94 -11.63 1.04
N THR A 205 -18.37 -11.48 -0.16
CA THR A 205 -17.19 -12.23 -0.60
C THR A 205 -15.90 -11.46 -0.38
N ASN A 206 -15.96 -10.12 -0.28
CA ASN A 206 -14.79 -9.26 -0.12
C ASN A 206 -14.68 -8.62 1.26
N PHE A 207 -15.30 -9.19 2.31
CA PHE A 207 -14.92 -8.83 3.68
C PHE A 207 -13.50 -9.31 3.98
N VAL A 208 -12.55 -8.44 3.66
CA VAL A 208 -11.12 -8.64 3.81
C VAL A 208 -10.77 -8.74 5.30
N ALA A 209 -10.30 -9.93 5.66
CA ALA A 209 -9.21 -10.19 6.61
C ALA A 209 -9.44 -10.31 8.13
N THR A 210 -10.65 -10.34 8.70
CA THR A 210 -10.73 -10.47 10.19
C THR A 210 -11.60 -11.58 10.75
N ASN A 211 -12.60 -12.13 10.02
CA ASN A 211 -13.39 -13.22 10.61
C ASN A 211 -14.00 -14.20 9.60
N LYS A 212 -13.50 -15.44 9.61
CA LYS A 212 -14.01 -16.56 8.80
C LYS A 212 -15.47 -16.89 9.15
N GLU A 213 -15.83 -16.82 10.44
CA GLU A 213 -17.17 -17.11 10.95
C GLU A 213 -18.21 -16.13 10.38
N LEU A 214 -17.91 -14.82 10.37
CA LEU A 214 -18.78 -13.80 9.78
C LEU A 214 -19.04 -14.05 8.30
N ARG A 215 -18.01 -14.46 7.55
CA ARG A 215 -18.11 -14.70 6.12
C ARG A 215 -18.96 -15.93 5.80
N GLU A 216 -18.83 -16.99 6.60
CA GLU A 216 -19.63 -18.20 6.45
C GLU A 216 -21.09 -17.93 6.80
N SER A 217 -21.36 -17.28 7.93
CA SER A 217 -22.72 -16.94 8.35
C SER A 217 -23.42 -15.90 7.45
N LEU A 218 -22.69 -14.96 6.83
CA LEU A 218 -23.28 -14.04 5.84
C LEU A 218 -23.62 -14.70 4.51
N LYS A 219 -22.98 -15.82 4.17
CA LYS A 219 -23.38 -16.64 3.02
C LYS A 219 -24.61 -17.49 3.32
N GLU A 220 -24.74 -17.92 4.57
CA GLU A 220 -25.92 -18.65 5.06
C GLU A 220 -27.14 -17.75 5.28
N MET A 221 -26.92 -16.43 5.44
CA MET A 221 -28.00 -15.46 5.51
C MET A 221 -28.77 -15.41 4.19
N ASP A 222 -30.09 -15.53 4.27
CA ASP A 222 -31.00 -15.34 3.15
C ASP A 222 -31.06 -13.85 2.76
N GLN A 223 -30.12 -13.43 1.92
CA GLN A 223 -30.02 -12.06 1.42
C GLN A 223 -31.21 -11.70 0.52
N GLU A 224 -31.82 -12.68 -0.16
CA GLU A 224 -32.98 -12.44 -1.02
C GLU A 224 -34.20 -12.05 -0.20
N LYS A 225 -34.45 -12.72 0.93
CA LYS A 225 -35.50 -12.34 1.88
C LYS A 225 -35.33 -10.91 2.38
N VAL A 226 -34.11 -10.52 2.76
CA VAL A 226 -33.82 -9.15 3.20
C VAL A 226 -34.11 -8.15 2.09
N ILE A 227 -33.68 -8.45 0.87
CA ILE A 227 -33.89 -7.57 -0.28
C ILE A 227 -35.37 -7.43 -0.58
N GLN A 228 -36.14 -8.52 -0.59
CA GLN A 228 -37.58 -8.47 -0.86
C GLN A 228 -38.34 -7.65 0.18
N GLU A 229 -37.98 -7.75 1.46
CA GLU A 229 -38.63 -7.02 2.55
C GLU A 229 -38.26 -5.53 2.62
N ILE A 230 -37.06 -5.17 2.18
CA ILE A 230 -36.55 -3.79 2.27
C ILE A 230 -36.76 -3.02 0.96
N THR A 231 -36.71 -3.71 -0.18
CA THR A 231 -36.93 -3.12 -1.49
C THR A 231 -38.41 -2.76 -1.63
N SER A 232 -38.67 -1.51 -2.00
CA SER A 232 -40.00 -1.00 -2.27
C SER A 232 -39.95 -0.16 -3.55
N GLN A 233 -41.09 0.38 -4.00
CA GLN A 233 -41.11 1.31 -5.14
C GLN A 233 -40.14 2.49 -4.99
N ASN A 234 -39.80 2.85 -3.74
CA ASN A 234 -38.96 4.01 -3.41
C ASN A 234 -37.54 3.64 -2.93
N THR A 235 -37.21 2.35 -2.80
CA THR A 235 -35.93 1.88 -2.25
C THR A 235 -35.31 0.85 -3.19
N GLN A 236 -34.16 1.17 -3.78
CA GLN A 236 -33.41 0.24 -4.63
C GLN A 236 -32.25 -0.40 -3.86
N TRP A 237 -32.09 -1.71 -4.01
CA TRP A 237 -30.92 -2.43 -3.48
C TRP A 237 -29.95 -2.76 -4.61
N THR A 238 -28.67 -2.43 -4.43
CA THR A 238 -27.63 -2.65 -5.44
C THR A 238 -26.41 -3.33 -4.84
N PHE A 239 -26.02 -4.44 -5.43
CA PHE A 239 -24.77 -5.10 -5.09
C PHE A 239 -23.60 -4.44 -5.81
N LEU A 240 -22.52 -4.17 -5.08
CA LEU A 240 -21.30 -3.69 -5.71
C LEU A 240 -20.66 -4.81 -6.55
N PRO A 241 -20.16 -4.49 -7.76
CA PRO A 241 -19.40 -5.45 -8.54
C PRO A 241 -18.10 -5.82 -7.80
N PRO A 242 -17.69 -7.10 -7.81
CA PRO A 242 -16.44 -7.53 -7.19
C PRO A 242 -15.28 -6.75 -7.82
N ALA A 243 -14.46 -6.12 -6.99
CA ALA A 243 -13.26 -5.37 -7.37
C ALA A 243 -13.47 -4.00 -8.07
N SER A 244 -14.40 -3.16 -7.62
CA SER A 244 -14.42 -1.72 -7.94
C SER A 244 -13.91 -0.84 -6.78
N PRO A 245 -12.59 -0.79 -6.53
CA PRO A 245 -12.00 -0.04 -5.41
C PRO A 245 -12.24 1.48 -5.50
N HIS A 246 -12.54 2.02 -6.70
CA HIS A 246 -12.87 3.44 -6.85
C HIS A 246 -14.28 3.80 -6.33
N MET A 247 -15.25 2.89 -6.52
CA MET A 247 -16.61 3.05 -6.01
C MET A 247 -16.69 2.73 -4.51
N GLY A 248 -15.97 1.69 -4.06
CA GLY A 248 -15.98 1.20 -2.67
C GLY A 248 -15.00 1.88 -1.73
N GLY A 249 -13.83 2.35 -2.19
CA GLY A 249 -12.68 2.64 -1.33
C GLY A 249 -12.90 3.74 -0.29
N ALA A 250 -13.72 4.74 -0.58
CA ALA A 250 -14.02 5.79 0.39
C ALA A 250 -14.99 5.32 1.50
N TRP A 251 -15.89 4.39 1.18
CA TRP A 251 -16.78 3.77 2.15
C TRP A 251 -16.05 2.68 2.95
N GLU A 252 -15.26 1.84 2.29
CA GLU A 252 -14.40 0.83 2.90
C GLU A 252 -13.44 1.44 3.93
N ARG A 253 -12.85 2.61 3.64
CA ARG A 253 -11.92 3.27 4.57
C ARG A 253 -12.60 3.85 5.82
N LEU A 254 -13.83 4.34 5.68
CA LEU A 254 -14.63 4.80 6.81
C LEU A 254 -15.02 3.62 7.70
N ILE A 255 -15.49 2.54 7.08
CA ILE A 255 -15.77 1.28 7.78
C ILE A 255 -14.53 0.78 8.50
N GLN A 256 -13.37 0.70 7.83
CA GLN A 256 -12.12 0.25 8.44
C GLN A 256 -11.76 1.09 9.66
N THR A 257 -11.97 2.41 9.59
CA THR A 257 -11.70 3.30 10.73
C THR A 257 -12.61 2.97 11.92
N VAL A 258 -13.89 2.69 11.68
CA VAL A 258 -14.84 2.27 12.73
C VAL A 258 -14.49 0.89 13.28
N LYS A 259 -14.17 -0.08 12.40
CA LYS A 259 -13.75 -1.44 12.77
C LYS A 259 -12.49 -1.41 13.64
N VAL A 260 -11.48 -0.63 13.26
CA VAL A 260 -10.22 -0.47 14.02
C VAL A 260 -10.48 0.14 15.39
N LYS A 261 -11.24 1.25 15.47
CA LYS A 261 -11.55 1.87 16.76
C LYS A 261 -12.37 0.96 17.68
N HIS A 262 -13.42 0.31 17.18
CA HIS A 262 -14.18 -0.64 18.00
C HIS A 262 -13.39 -1.89 18.39
N SER A 263 -12.42 -2.34 17.58
CA SER A 263 -11.51 -3.42 17.99
C SER A 263 -10.48 -2.99 19.05
N MET A 264 -10.16 -1.69 19.13
CA MET A 264 -9.24 -1.11 20.11
C MET A 264 -9.93 -0.76 21.44
N ASP A 265 -11.20 -0.35 21.40
CA ASP A 265 -11.93 0.16 22.57
C ASP A 265 -12.72 -0.90 23.35
N ILE A 266 -12.71 -2.18 22.92
CA ILE A 266 -13.21 -3.29 23.73
C ILE A 266 -12.00 -3.93 24.42
N PRO A 267 -11.62 -3.49 25.64
CA PRO A 267 -10.72 -4.30 26.42
C PRO A 267 -11.41 -5.65 26.62
N SER A 268 -10.63 -6.73 26.57
CA SER A 268 -11.03 -8.04 27.06
C SER A 268 -11.23 -7.94 28.58
N THR A 269 -12.21 -7.17 29.05
CA THR A 269 -12.60 -7.11 30.45
C THR A 269 -13.43 -8.35 30.72
N SER A 270 -12.73 -9.41 31.14
CA SER A 270 -13.30 -10.32 32.12
C SER A 270 -13.72 -9.48 33.32
N PHE A 271 -15.01 -9.19 33.45
CA PHE A 271 -15.53 -8.68 34.71
C PHE A 271 -15.31 -9.77 35.76
N PRO A 272 -14.62 -9.48 36.89
CA PRO A 272 -14.47 -10.46 37.95
C PRO A 272 -15.87 -10.81 38.47
N ALA A 273 -16.24 -12.07 38.35
CA ALA A 273 -17.35 -12.61 39.09
C ALA A 273 -16.95 -12.59 40.57
N HIS A 274 -17.34 -11.55 41.31
CA HIS A 274 -17.75 -11.59 42.72
C HIS A 274 -17.85 -10.16 43.29
N GLY A 275 -19.04 -9.81 43.77
CA GLY A 275 -19.27 -8.61 44.57
C GLY A 275 -20.74 -8.25 44.61
N ARG A 276 -21.44 -8.67 45.67
CA ARG A 276 -22.85 -8.36 45.94
C ARG A 276 -23.13 -6.87 45.74
N CYS A 277 -24.19 -6.56 45.00
CA CYS A 277 -24.80 -5.23 45.02
C CYS A 277 -25.29 -4.96 46.44
N VAL A 278 -24.61 -4.08 47.17
CA VAL A 278 -25.17 -3.43 48.36
C VAL A 278 -25.69 -2.09 47.88
N GLY A 279 -27.01 -1.89 48.00
CA GLY A 279 -27.66 -0.65 47.63
C GLY A 279 -27.05 0.52 48.38
N ALA A 280 -26.56 1.52 47.66
CA ALA A 280 -26.20 2.81 48.23
C ALA A 280 -27.48 3.66 48.27
N THR A 281 -28.03 3.77 49.47
CA THR A 281 -29.01 4.79 49.89
C THR A 281 -28.45 6.20 49.66
N TYR A 282 -29.26 7.09 49.11
CA TYR A 282 -29.00 8.54 49.08
C TYR A 282 -28.96 9.09 50.51
N PRO A 283 -28.00 9.98 50.85
CA PRO A 283 -28.13 10.83 52.02
C PRO A 283 -28.68 12.20 51.60
N ASP A 284 -29.90 12.49 52.07
CA ASP A 284 -30.35 13.86 52.33
C ASP A 284 -29.52 14.49 53.46
N GLY A 285 -29.19 15.79 53.36
CA GLY A 285 -28.59 16.50 54.48
C GLY A 285 -28.03 17.88 54.12
N GLN A 286 -28.79 18.92 54.49
CA GLN A 286 -28.52 20.35 54.33
C GLN A 286 -27.31 20.85 55.13
N GLY A 287 -26.69 21.95 54.69
CA GLY A 287 -25.74 22.73 55.51
C GLY A 287 -24.98 23.82 54.75
N GLN A 288 -25.14 25.07 55.17
CA GLN A 288 -24.80 26.34 54.50
C GLN A 288 -23.31 26.78 54.54
N SER A 289 -22.95 27.61 53.53
CA SER A 289 -22.01 28.77 53.58
C SER A 289 -20.50 28.47 53.75
N THR A 290 -19.49 29.17 53.21
CA THR A 290 -19.27 30.43 52.48
C THR A 290 -17.92 30.29 51.71
N GLY A 291 -17.64 31.13 50.70
CA GLY A 291 -16.25 31.52 50.39
C GLY A 291 -15.72 31.35 48.94
N ASN A 292 -15.94 32.40 48.13
CA ASN A 292 -15.06 33.05 47.14
C ASN A 292 -14.24 32.27 46.07
N ALA A 293 -14.47 32.72 44.82
CA ALA A 293 -13.53 33.10 43.74
C ALA A 293 -12.43 32.08 43.33
N THR A 294 -12.19 31.78 42.06
CA THR A 294 -11.83 32.73 41.00
C THR A 294 -11.83 32.01 39.64
N TYR A 295 -12.27 32.71 38.59
CA TYR A 295 -12.18 32.33 37.18
C TYR A 295 -10.73 32.37 36.67
N ALA A 296 -10.30 31.39 35.87
CA ALA A 296 -9.17 31.55 34.95
C ALA A 296 -9.38 30.68 33.68
N LYS A 297 -9.71 31.37 32.59
CA LYS A 297 -9.48 30.94 31.21
C LYS A 297 -8.00 31.17 30.88
N SER A 298 -7.39 30.26 30.13
CA SER A 298 -6.20 30.59 29.35
C SER A 298 -5.98 29.56 28.23
N TYR A 299 -6.13 30.09 27.01
CA TYR A 299 -5.50 29.76 25.72
C TYR A 299 -5.48 28.31 25.22
#